data_AF-A0AAJ7FNN2-F1
#
_entry.id   AF-A0AAJ7FNN2-F1
#
_cell.length_a   1.000
_cell.length_b   1.000
_cell.length_c   1.000
_cell.angle_alpha   90.00
_cell.angle_beta   90.00
_cell.angle_gamma   90.00
#
_symmetry.space_group_name_H-M   'P 1'
#
loop_
_entity.id
_entity.type
_entity.pdbx_description
1 polymer ?
#
loop_
_entity_poly.entity_id
_entity_poly.type
_entity_poly.pdbx_seq_one_letter_code
_entity_poly.pdbx_strand_id
1 'polypeptide(L)'
;MFGTLRNKFQSVQEGISASIRGLSVAESSKPKKLTNIRNVNYNAGADVLHHFQMRWNELHELAEENAEKAQQADALIASIHDQLEYEWNNVTQLNNTLAAIPKINNDIQNLMDQIGTLQELFEEVETSLFQLQDLNETLDLQSRQLDHRFQLALYKEKKLSELDSTRAKLAGKHSEKVLQHELKQQQILKERQETFEEAFKKELEEYKTTGIIPKLGTFQKGPSLEEVDLDVADSSDLDEFLKS
;
A
#
# COMPACT_ATOMS: atom_id res chain seq x y z
N MET A 1 90.71 30.18 -6.38
CA MET A 1 91.29 29.09 -7.20
C MET A 1 91.48 29.51 -8.67
N PHE A 2 92.16 30.62 -8.93
CA PHE A 2 92.48 31.11 -10.29
C PHE A 2 93.99 31.19 -10.57
N GLY A 3 94.85 31.11 -9.55
CA GLY A 3 96.31 31.13 -9.71
C GLY A 3 96.89 29.85 -10.32
N THR A 4 96.27 28.70 -10.04
CA THR A 4 96.73 27.38 -10.53
C THR A 4 96.50 27.20 -12.04
N LEU A 5 95.43 27.78 -12.58
CA LEU A 5 95.15 27.82 -14.03
C LEU A 5 96.09 28.80 -14.75
N ARG A 6 96.38 29.96 -14.14
CA ARG A 6 97.29 30.96 -14.71
C ARG A 6 98.73 30.43 -14.84
N ASN A 7 99.23 29.73 -13.82
CA ASN A 7 100.56 29.12 -13.88
C ASN A 7 100.68 28.00 -14.92
N LYS A 8 99.60 27.23 -15.13
CA LYS A 8 99.57 26.20 -16.19
C LYS A 8 99.56 26.83 -17.59
N PHE A 9 98.84 27.93 -17.79
CA PHE A 9 98.84 28.64 -19.06
C PHE A 9 100.21 29.31 -19.35
N GLN A 10 100.83 29.90 -18.33
CA GLN A 10 102.18 30.48 -18.42
C GLN A 10 103.23 29.41 -18.79
N SER A 11 103.17 28.22 -18.16
CA SER A 11 104.07 27.10 -18.45
C SER A 11 103.91 26.54 -19.87
N VAL A 12 102.69 26.48 -20.40
CA VAL A 12 102.42 26.06 -21.79
C VAL A 12 102.91 27.12 -22.78
N GLN A 13 102.72 28.40 -22.47
CA GLN A 13 103.20 29.51 -23.30
C GLN A 13 104.72 29.61 -23.34
N GLU A 14 105.40 29.35 -22.22
CA GLU A 14 106.86 29.27 -22.14
C GLU A 14 107.39 28.01 -22.85
N GLY A 15 106.71 26.87 -22.74
CA GLY A 15 107.05 25.65 -23.47
C GLY A 15 106.98 25.81 -24.99
N ILE A 16 105.95 26.50 -25.49
CA ILE A 16 105.81 26.81 -26.92
C ILE A 16 106.86 27.86 -27.35
N SER A 17 107.10 28.89 -26.54
CA SER A 17 108.10 29.92 -26.83
C SER A 17 109.54 29.38 -26.82
N ALA A 18 109.86 28.43 -25.93
CA ALA A 18 111.15 27.75 -25.88
C ALA A 18 111.35 26.81 -27.08
N SER A 19 110.30 26.11 -27.52
CA SER A 19 110.34 25.25 -28.70
C SER A 19 110.55 26.04 -30.00
N ILE A 20 109.91 27.22 -30.13
CA ILE A 20 110.06 28.10 -31.30
C ILE A 20 111.42 28.83 -31.30
N ARG A 21 111.97 29.19 -30.14
CA ARG A 21 113.29 29.81 -30.03
C ARG A 21 114.43 28.86 -30.46
N GLY A 22 114.21 27.54 -30.45
CA GLY A 22 115.12 26.54 -31.01
C GLY A 22 115.11 26.46 -32.56
N LEU A 23 114.16 27.11 -33.23
CA LEU A 23 113.99 27.03 -34.70
C LEU A 23 114.38 28.32 -35.45
N SER A 24 114.91 29.35 -34.76
CA SER A 24 115.40 30.59 -35.40
C SER A 24 116.92 30.62 -35.45
N VAL A 25 117.45 30.67 -36.67
CA VAL A 25 118.83 30.37 -37.10
C VAL A 25 119.79 31.55 -36.91
N ALA A 26 121.05 31.27 -36.52
CA ALA A 26 122.24 32.00 -36.98
C ALA A 26 123.56 31.17 -36.86
N GLU A 27 124.05 30.73 -38.03
CA GLU A 27 125.47 30.57 -38.47
C GLU A 27 126.45 29.61 -37.73
N SER A 28 127.32 28.78 -38.35
CA SER A 28 127.90 28.73 -39.69
C SER A 28 128.66 27.39 -39.98
N SER A 29 128.77 27.08 -41.28
CA SER A 29 129.86 26.35 -42.00
C SER A 29 130.18 24.86 -41.72
N LYS A 30 129.90 24.02 -42.73
CA LYS A 30 130.82 23.01 -43.33
C LYS A 30 130.13 22.31 -44.53
N PRO A 31 130.75 22.24 -45.72
CA PRO A 31 130.15 21.56 -46.87
C PRO A 31 130.55 20.09 -46.89
N LYS A 32 129.58 19.16 -46.85
CA LYS A 32 129.79 17.76 -47.28
C LYS A 32 128.58 17.22 -48.04
N LYS A 33 128.79 17.15 -49.36
CA LYS A 33 128.28 16.19 -50.36
C LYS A 33 126.78 15.86 -50.35
N LEU A 34 126.05 16.48 -51.29
CA LEU A 34 124.80 15.97 -51.84
C LEU A 34 125.01 14.56 -52.40
N THR A 35 124.26 13.59 -51.89
CA THR A 35 124.09 12.28 -52.52
C THR A 35 122.60 12.05 -52.69
N ASN A 36 122.15 12.21 -53.95
CA ASN A 36 120.91 11.70 -54.55
C ASN A 36 119.76 11.30 -53.61
N ILE A 37 119.00 12.31 -53.15
CA ILE A 37 117.64 12.13 -52.63
C ILE A 37 116.71 12.00 -53.85
N ARG A 38 116.61 10.81 -54.43
CA ARG A 38 115.61 10.51 -55.48
C ARG A 38 114.93 9.19 -55.19
N ASN A 39 114.13 9.18 -54.12
CA ASN A 39 112.92 8.35 -54.04
C ASN A 39 111.93 8.92 -53.01
N VAL A 40 111.68 10.23 -53.08
CA VAL A 40 110.69 10.88 -52.22
C VAL A 40 109.40 10.96 -53.03
N ASN A 41 108.37 10.23 -52.61
CA ASN A 41 107.05 10.32 -53.21
C ASN A 41 106.42 11.66 -52.81
N TYR A 42 106.51 12.65 -53.70
CA TYR A 42 105.92 13.97 -53.51
C TYR A 42 104.38 13.94 -53.41
N ASN A 43 103.73 12.83 -53.79
CA ASN A 43 102.27 12.64 -53.70
C ASN A 43 101.83 11.91 -52.43
N ALA A 44 102.75 11.44 -51.57
CA ALA A 44 102.38 10.71 -50.35
C ALA A 44 101.46 11.50 -49.40
N GLY A 45 101.60 12.83 -49.37
CA GLY A 45 100.68 13.70 -48.63
C GLY A 45 99.27 13.75 -49.25
N ALA A 46 99.17 13.70 -50.58
CA ALA A 46 97.89 13.65 -51.29
C ALA A 46 97.21 12.28 -51.11
N ASP A 47 97.97 11.19 -51.14
CA ASP A 47 97.45 9.83 -50.92
C ASP A 47 96.90 9.65 -49.48
N VAL A 48 97.61 10.19 -48.49
CA VAL A 48 97.16 10.19 -47.08
C VAL A 48 95.91 11.05 -46.90
N LEU A 49 95.89 12.25 -47.50
CA LEU A 49 94.70 13.12 -47.45
C LEU A 49 93.49 12.46 -48.11
N HIS A 50 93.69 11.85 -49.29
CA HIS A 50 92.64 11.13 -49.99
C HIS A 50 92.12 9.94 -49.18
N HIS A 51 93.00 9.17 -48.53
CA HIS A 51 92.59 8.07 -47.66
C HIS A 51 91.69 8.55 -46.51
N PHE A 52 92.09 9.60 -45.79
CA PHE A 52 91.27 10.14 -44.70
C PHE A 52 89.98 10.78 -45.20
N GLN A 53 90.00 11.44 -46.36
CA GLN A 53 88.79 11.98 -46.97
C GLN A 53 87.80 10.88 -47.35
N MET A 54 88.26 9.78 -47.94
CA MET A 54 87.40 8.63 -48.27
C MET A 54 86.84 7.97 -47.01
N ARG A 55 87.65 7.79 -45.95
CA ARG A 55 87.18 7.25 -44.66
C ARG A 55 86.20 8.18 -43.95
N TRP A 56 86.41 9.49 -44.04
CA TRP A 56 85.47 10.47 -43.50
C TRP A 56 84.13 10.41 -44.26
N ASN A 57 84.17 10.29 -45.58
CA ASN A 57 82.96 10.17 -46.39
C ASN A 57 82.18 8.89 -46.05
N GLU A 58 82.86 7.74 -45.95
CA GLU A 58 82.25 6.47 -45.53
C GLU A 58 81.62 6.58 -44.13
N LEU A 59 82.32 7.20 -43.18
CA LEU A 59 81.79 7.42 -41.82
C LEU A 59 80.55 8.34 -41.85
N HIS A 60 80.54 9.35 -42.70
CA HIS A 60 79.41 10.26 -42.85
C HIS A 60 78.19 9.55 -43.42
N GLU A 61 78.37 8.76 -44.49
CA GLU A 61 77.30 7.95 -45.09
C GLU A 61 76.71 6.96 -44.06
N LEU A 62 77.56 6.27 -43.30
CA LEU A 62 77.10 5.35 -42.24
C LEU A 62 76.37 6.09 -41.11
N ALA A 63 76.81 7.29 -40.75
CA ALA A 63 76.16 8.10 -39.73
C ALA A 63 74.78 8.58 -40.19
N GLU A 64 74.64 8.95 -41.47
CA GLU A 64 73.37 9.35 -42.08
C GLU A 64 72.39 8.17 -42.15
N GLU A 65 72.83 6.99 -42.61
CA GLU A 65 72.00 5.78 -42.64
C GLU A 65 71.56 5.37 -41.22
N ASN A 66 72.46 5.47 -40.23
CA ASN A 66 72.11 5.19 -38.84
C ASN A 66 71.10 6.20 -38.28
N ALA A 67 71.23 7.48 -38.61
CA ALA A 67 70.28 8.51 -38.22
C ALA A 67 68.89 8.25 -38.85
N GLU A 68 68.85 7.85 -40.12
CA GLU A 68 67.60 7.51 -40.80
C GLU A 68 66.92 6.29 -40.15
N LYS A 69 67.67 5.21 -39.89
CA LYS A 69 67.14 4.03 -39.21
C LYS A 69 66.66 4.34 -37.80
N ALA A 70 67.37 5.21 -37.06
CA ALA A 70 66.94 5.66 -35.74
C ALA A 70 65.62 6.44 -35.81
N GLN A 71 65.45 7.30 -36.82
CA GLN A 71 64.21 8.04 -37.03
C GLN A 71 63.04 7.12 -37.41
N GLN A 72 63.28 6.09 -38.24
CA GLN A 72 62.26 5.09 -38.57
C GLN A 72 61.84 4.28 -37.33
N ALA A 73 62.79 3.89 -36.48
CA ALA A 73 62.50 3.20 -35.23
C ALA A 73 61.70 4.09 -34.27
N ASP A 74 62.07 5.37 -34.13
CA ASP A 74 61.35 6.35 -33.31
C ASP A 74 59.89 6.52 -33.78
N ALA A 75 59.66 6.63 -35.08
CA ALA A 75 58.31 6.72 -35.65
C ALA A 75 57.46 5.48 -35.36
N LEU A 76 58.05 4.28 -35.42
CA LEU A 76 57.35 3.04 -35.07
C LEU A 76 57.03 2.97 -33.57
N ILE A 77 57.97 3.37 -32.71
CA ILE A 77 57.78 3.40 -31.26
C ILE A 77 56.66 4.39 -30.89
N ALA A 78 56.66 5.59 -31.49
CA ALA A 78 55.61 6.59 -31.27
C ALA A 78 54.23 6.04 -31.67
N SER A 79 54.11 5.40 -32.84
CA SER A 79 52.86 4.80 -33.29
C SER A 79 52.35 3.70 -32.35
N ILE A 80 53.25 2.83 -31.86
CA ILE A 80 52.89 1.80 -30.87
C ILE A 80 52.47 2.42 -29.55
N HIS A 81 53.17 3.46 -29.10
CA HIS A 81 52.82 4.19 -27.87
C HIS A 81 51.40 4.77 -27.96
N ASP A 82 51.08 5.47 -29.06
CA ASP A 82 49.77 6.06 -29.26
C ASP A 82 48.65 5.01 -29.27
N GLN A 83 48.89 3.85 -29.89
CA GLN A 83 47.94 2.73 -29.89
C GLN A 83 47.75 2.16 -28.49
N LEU A 84 48.84 1.95 -27.74
CA LEU A 84 48.76 1.44 -26.37
C LEU A 84 48.05 2.41 -25.44
N GLU A 85 48.29 3.70 -25.57
CA GLU A 85 47.60 4.73 -24.80
C GLU A 85 46.10 4.74 -25.10
N TYR A 86 45.72 4.60 -26.38
CA TYR A 86 44.32 4.47 -26.78
C TYR A 86 43.65 3.23 -26.17
N GLU A 87 44.27 2.05 -26.29
CA GLU A 87 43.72 0.82 -25.72
C GLU A 87 43.65 0.88 -24.19
N TRP A 88 44.66 1.46 -23.54
CA TRP A 88 44.66 1.68 -22.10
C TRP A 88 43.48 2.56 -21.65
N ASN A 89 43.21 3.64 -22.39
CA ASN A 89 42.07 4.51 -22.11
C ASN A 89 40.74 3.76 -22.27
N ASN A 90 40.59 2.92 -23.30
CA ASN A 90 39.40 2.09 -23.49
C ASN A 90 39.19 1.10 -22.35
N VAL A 91 40.25 0.40 -21.95
CA VAL A 91 40.21 -0.55 -20.83
C VAL A 91 39.88 0.16 -19.52
N THR A 92 40.44 1.35 -19.29
CA THR A 92 40.16 2.16 -18.11
C THR A 92 38.69 2.60 -18.08
N GLN A 93 38.14 3.05 -19.20
CA GLN A 93 36.72 3.40 -19.31
C GLN A 93 35.81 2.20 -19.06
N LEU A 94 36.13 1.04 -19.64
CA LEU A 94 35.39 -0.20 -19.40
C LEU A 94 35.45 -0.62 -17.92
N ASN A 95 36.61 -0.53 -17.30
CA ASN A 95 36.76 -0.86 -15.88
C ASN A 95 35.91 0.09 -15.00
N ASN A 96 35.88 1.37 -15.34
CA ASN A 96 35.06 2.36 -14.62
C ASN A 96 33.55 2.09 -14.78
N THR A 97 33.09 1.65 -15.96
CA THR A 97 31.67 1.30 -16.15
C THR A 97 31.31 -0.01 -15.45
N LEU A 98 32.20 -1.02 -15.47
CA LEU A 98 32.02 -2.27 -14.73
C LEU A 98 31.97 -2.03 -13.22
N ALA A 99 32.76 -1.09 -12.70
CA ALA A 99 32.75 -0.71 -11.29
C ALA A 99 31.40 -0.10 -10.83
N ALA A 100 30.55 0.35 -11.75
CA ALA A 100 29.21 0.85 -11.43
C ALA A 100 28.16 -0.26 -11.28
N ILE A 101 28.41 -1.47 -11.80
CA ILE A 101 27.46 -2.59 -11.76
C ILE A 101 27.03 -2.96 -10.33
N PRO A 102 27.94 -3.07 -9.34
CA PRO A 102 27.54 -3.38 -7.96
C PRO A 102 26.57 -2.35 -7.37
N LYS A 103 26.73 -1.08 -7.71
CA LYS A 103 25.82 -0.01 -7.28
C LYS A 103 24.42 -0.22 -7.88
N ILE A 104 24.34 -0.45 -9.18
CA ILE A 104 23.07 -0.74 -9.87
C ILE A 104 22.40 -1.97 -9.25
N ASN A 105 23.17 -3.03 -8.97
CA ASN A 105 22.64 -4.23 -8.34
C ASN A 105 22.08 -3.93 -6.94
N ASN A 106 22.80 -3.13 -6.13
CA ASN A 106 22.32 -2.70 -4.82
C ASN A 106 21.02 -1.88 -4.92
N ASP A 107 20.94 -0.97 -5.89
CA ASP A 107 19.74 -0.16 -6.12
C ASP A 107 18.55 -1.05 -6.54
N ILE A 108 18.79 -2.08 -7.36
CA ILE A 108 17.77 -3.09 -7.72
C ILE A 108 17.31 -3.89 -6.49
N GLN A 109 18.23 -4.32 -5.63
CA GLN A 109 17.87 -5.03 -4.39
C GLN A 109 17.02 -4.14 -3.46
N ASN A 110 17.41 -2.88 -3.27
CA ASN A 110 16.62 -1.93 -2.48
C ASN A 110 15.21 -1.74 -3.04
N LEU A 111 15.06 -1.63 -4.37
CA LEU A 111 13.75 -1.55 -5.01
C LEU A 111 12.94 -2.84 -4.82
N MET A 112 13.60 -4.00 -4.88
CA MET A 112 12.95 -5.29 -4.63
C MET A 112 12.43 -5.38 -3.19
N ASP A 113 13.23 -4.96 -2.21
CA ASP A 113 12.83 -4.92 -0.80
C ASP A 113 11.65 -3.95 -0.60
N GLN A 114 11.69 -2.76 -1.20
CA GLN A 114 10.58 -1.80 -1.16
C GLN A 114 9.30 -2.37 -1.75
N ILE A 115 9.39 -3.06 -2.90
CA ILE A 115 8.25 -3.75 -3.50
C ILE A 115 7.70 -4.82 -2.56
N GLY A 116 8.57 -5.60 -1.91
CA GLY A 116 8.17 -6.59 -0.91
C GLY A 116 7.41 -5.97 0.26
N THR A 117 7.92 -4.88 0.83
CA THR A 117 7.22 -4.17 1.93
C THR A 117 5.88 -3.59 1.50
N LEU A 118 5.78 -3.11 0.25
CA LEU A 118 4.55 -2.57 -0.29
C LEU A 118 3.50 -3.68 -0.51
N GLN A 119 3.93 -4.87 -0.93
CA GLN A 119 3.04 -6.03 -1.06
C GLN A 119 2.48 -6.44 0.30
N GLU A 120 3.31 -6.51 1.34
CA GLU A 120 2.86 -6.80 2.71
C GLU A 120 1.83 -5.78 3.20
N LEU A 121 2.06 -4.48 2.96
CA LEU A 121 1.10 -3.44 3.29
C LEU A 121 -0.23 -3.60 2.55
N PHE A 122 -0.20 -3.98 1.27
CA PHE A 122 -1.42 -4.25 0.51
C PHE A 122 -2.20 -5.43 1.08
N GLU A 123 -1.52 -6.52 1.44
CA GLU A 123 -2.16 -7.68 2.09
C GLU A 123 -2.81 -7.31 3.44
N GLU A 124 -2.16 -6.45 4.24
CA GLU A 124 -2.71 -5.94 5.50
C GLU A 124 -3.96 -5.07 5.27
N VAL A 125 -3.93 -4.19 4.26
CA VAL A 125 -5.06 -3.34 3.88
C VAL A 125 -6.22 -4.17 3.36
N GLU A 126 -5.96 -5.16 2.50
CA GLU A 126 -6.99 -6.08 1.99
C GLU A 126 -7.65 -6.85 3.12
N THR A 127 -6.84 -7.36 4.07
CA THR A 127 -7.34 -8.05 5.26
C THR A 127 -8.22 -7.14 6.11
N SER A 128 -7.78 -5.90 6.33
CA SER A 128 -8.54 -4.90 7.10
C SER A 128 -9.85 -4.51 6.41
N LEU A 129 -9.84 -4.42 5.07
CA LEU A 129 -11.03 -4.14 4.28
C LEU A 129 -12.05 -5.29 4.37
N PHE A 130 -11.57 -6.53 4.31
CA PHE A 130 -12.42 -7.71 4.49
C PHE A 130 -13.10 -7.71 5.86
N GLN A 131 -12.35 -7.44 6.93
CA GLN A 131 -12.90 -7.33 8.28
C GLN A 131 -13.93 -6.20 8.40
N LEU A 132 -13.68 -5.06 7.75
CA LEU A 132 -14.61 -3.93 7.73
C LEU A 132 -15.92 -4.31 7.02
N GLN A 133 -15.83 -5.06 5.92
CA GLN A 133 -17.01 -5.55 5.22
C GLN A 133 -17.84 -6.49 6.10
N ASP A 134 -17.22 -7.48 6.75
CA ASP A 134 -17.90 -8.40 7.68
C ASP A 134 -18.60 -7.64 8.82
N LEU A 135 -17.95 -6.61 9.36
CA LEU A 135 -18.52 -5.76 10.39
C LEU A 135 -19.71 -4.95 9.88
N ASN A 136 -19.63 -4.42 8.66
CA ASN A 136 -20.73 -3.68 8.06
C ASN A 136 -21.95 -4.58 7.80
N GLU A 137 -21.73 -5.79 7.28
CA GLU A 137 -22.80 -6.78 7.08
C GLU A 137 -23.47 -7.18 8.41
N THR A 138 -22.66 -7.33 9.47
CA THR A 138 -23.16 -7.60 10.83
C THR A 138 -24.01 -6.45 11.35
N LEU A 139 -23.57 -5.20 11.15
CA LEU A 139 -24.31 -4.02 11.58
C LEU A 139 -25.64 -3.87 10.82
N ASP A 140 -25.65 -4.11 9.52
CA ASP A 140 -26.86 -4.12 8.69
C ASP A 140 -27.85 -5.18 9.17
N LEU A 141 -27.37 -6.39 9.50
CA LEU A 141 -28.21 -7.46 10.06
C LEU A 141 -28.83 -7.03 11.40
N GLN A 142 -28.03 -6.45 12.30
CA GLN A 142 -28.49 -5.98 13.60
C GLN A 142 -29.53 -4.86 13.46
N SER A 143 -29.34 -3.92 12.53
CA SER A 143 -30.32 -2.87 12.24
C SER A 143 -31.65 -3.45 11.78
N ARG A 144 -31.62 -4.40 10.84
CA ARG A 144 -32.85 -5.07 10.36
C ARG A 144 -33.56 -5.84 11.47
N GLN A 145 -32.81 -6.52 12.33
CA GLN A 145 -33.38 -7.22 13.49
C GLN A 145 -34.07 -6.24 14.45
N LEU A 146 -33.45 -5.08 14.71
CA LEU A 146 -34.02 -4.04 15.56
C LEU A 146 -35.32 -3.49 14.96
N ASP A 147 -35.32 -3.18 13.66
CA ASP A 147 -36.51 -2.71 12.95
C ASP A 147 -37.66 -3.70 13.02
N HIS A 148 -37.40 -4.99 12.77
CA HIS A 148 -38.42 -6.04 12.90
C HIS A 148 -38.94 -6.17 14.33
N ARG A 149 -38.06 -6.09 15.33
CA ARG A 149 -38.47 -6.14 16.75
C ARG A 149 -39.33 -4.93 17.11
N PHE A 150 -39.00 -3.75 16.60
CA PHE A 150 -39.78 -2.53 16.79
C PHE A 150 -41.17 -2.64 16.13
N GLN A 151 -41.23 -3.11 14.87
CA GLN A 151 -42.49 -3.35 14.17
C GLN A 151 -43.40 -4.36 14.90
N LEU A 152 -42.83 -5.44 15.43
CA LEU A 152 -43.56 -6.43 16.22
C LEU A 152 -44.11 -5.84 17.52
N ALA A 153 -43.32 -5.00 18.21
CA ALA A 153 -43.77 -4.31 19.41
C ALA A 153 -44.93 -3.36 19.11
N LEU A 154 -44.84 -2.56 18.04
CA LEU A 154 -45.93 -1.69 17.60
C LEU A 154 -47.19 -2.47 17.21
N TYR A 155 -47.04 -3.57 16.49
CA TYR A 155 -48.16 -4.41 16.09
C TYR A 155 -48.86 -5.03 17.32
N LYS A 156 -48.09 -5.52 18.29
CA LYS A 156 -48.62 -6.05 19.55
C LYS A 156 -49.40 -4.98 20.30
N GLU A 157 -48.86 -3.78 20.43
CA GLU A 157 -49.53 -2.65 21.10
C GLU A 157 -50.84 -2.29 20.41
N LYS A 158 -50.83 -2.19 19.08
CA LYS A 158 -52.04 -1.95 18.29
C LYS A 158 -53.10 -3.02 18.54
N LYS A 159 -52.70 -4.30 18.58
CA LYS A 159 -53.64 -5.41 18.83
C LYS A 159 -54.20 -5.42 20.25
N LEU A 160 -53.41 -5.04 21.25
CA LEU A 160 -53.89 -4.85 22.62
C LEU A 160 -54.92 -3.72 22.69
N SER A 161 -54.64 -2.58 22.05
CA SER A 161 -55.58 -1.46 21.98
C SER A 161 -56.90 -1.83 21.26
N GLU A 162 -56.84 -2.59 20.17
CA GLU A 162 -58.02 -3.12 19.48
C GLU A 162 -58.83 -4.07 20.39
N LEU A 163 -58.16 -4.95 21.13
CA LEU A 163 -58.80 -5.85 22.11
C LEU A 163 -59.50 -5.04 23.19
N ASP A 164 -58.81 -4.08 23.81
CA ASP A 164 -59.41 -3.25 24.86
C ASP A 164 -60.60 -2.44 24.35
N SER A 165 -60.52 -1.91 23.12
CA SER A 165 -61.65 -1.26 22.45
C SER A 165 -62.85 -2.19 22.24
N THR A 166 -62.62 -3.43 21.77
CA THR A 166 -63.69 -4.41 21.58
C THR A 166 -64.30 -4.88 22.91
N ARG A 167 -63.48 -5.08 23.94
CA ARG A 167 -63.93 -5.39 25.31
C ARG A 167 -64.78 -4.27 25.88
N ALA A 168 -64.36 -3.02 25.73
CA ALA A 168 -65.15 -1.85 26.17
C ALA A 168 -66.50 -1.77 25.43
N LYS A 169 -66.51 -1.97 24.11
CA LYS A 169 -67.76 -2.01 23.31
C LYS A 169 -68.68 -3.15 23.74
N LEU A 170 -68.14 -4.33 24.02
CA LEU A 170 -68.92 -5.49 24.45
C LEU A 170 -69.52 -5.26 25.85
N ALA A 171 -68.73 -4.74 26.78
CA ALA A 171 -69.20 -4.36 28.12
C ALA A 171 -70.31 -3.29 28.05
N GLY A 172 -70.15 -2.28 27.19
CA GLY A 172 -71.18 -1.26 26.94
C GLY A 172 -72.49 -1.87 26.40
N LYS A 173 -72.41 -2.73 25.38
CA LYS A 173 -73.58 -3.44 24.83
C LYS A 173 -74.24 -4.35 25.86
N HIS A 174 -73.45 -5.04 26.68
CA HIS A 174 -73.98 -5.88 27.75
C HIS A 174 -74.75 -5.04 28.78
N SER A 175 -74.17 -3.94 29.24
CA SER A 175 -74.83 -3.01 30.17
C SER A 175 -76.13 -2.45 29.59
N GLU A 176 -76.14 -2.07 28.32
CA GLU A 176 -77.35 -1.59 27.63
C GLU A 176 -78.42 -2.69 27.55
N LYS A 177 -78.03 -3.91 27.19
CA LYS A 177 -78.95 -5.06 27.09
C LYS A 177 -79.56 -5.41 28.45
N VAL A 178 -78.77 -5.37 29.52
CA VAL A 178 -79.25 -5.58 30.90
C VAL A 178 -80.28 -4.50 31.27
N LEU A 179 -79.96 -3.23 31.02
CA LEU A 179 -80.88 -2.12 31.31
C LEU A 179 -82.18 -2.22 30.50
N GLN A 180 -82.12 -2.60 29.22
CA GLN A 180 -83.31 -2.84 28.41
C GLN A 180 -84.15 -4.01 28.94
N HIS A 181 -83.51 -5.07 29.41
CA HIS A 181 -84.19 -6.22 30.00
C HIS A 181 -84.87 -5.85 31.32
N GLU A 182 -84.20 -5.11 32.20
CA GLU A 182 -84.76 -4.58 33.44
C GLU A 182 -85.96 -3.67 33.18
N LEU A 183 -85.87 -2.75 32.22
CA LEU A 183 -86.99 -1.88 31.84
C LEU A 183 -88.20 -2.67 31.33
N LYS A 184 -87.97 -3.68 30.48
CA LYS A 184 -89.04 -4.57 30.01
C LYS A 184 -89.69 -5.35 31.16
N GLN A 185 -88.89 -5.88 32.08
CA GLN A 185 -89.42 -6.55 33.27
C GLN A 185 -90.24 -5.60 34.14
N GLN A 186 -89.77 -4.36 34.35
CA GLN A 186 -90.52 -3.35 35.10
C GLN A 186 -91.86 -3.00 34.42
N GLN A 187 -91.89 -2.89 33.10
CA GLN A 187 -93.14 -2.66 32.35
C GLN A 187 -94.12 -3.83 32.52
N ILE A 188 -93.67 -5.06 32.37
CA ILE A 188 -94.50 -6.26 32.57
C ILE A 188 -95.05 -6.31 34.00
N LEU A 189 -94.22 -6.00 35.00
CA LEU A 189 -94.65 -5.96 36.41
C LEU A 189 -95.70 -4.86 36.63
N LYS A 190 -95.52 -3.70 36.00
CA LYS A 190 -96.47 -2.58 36.07
C LYS A 190 -97.81 -2.91 35.40
N GLU A 191 -97.80 -3.50 34.21
CA GLU A 191 -99.00 -3.95 33.51
C GLU A 191 -99.76 -5.01 34.33
N ARG A 192 -99.03 -5.97 34.92
CA ARG A 192 -99.62 -6.94 35.85
C ARG A 192 -100.25 -6.26 37.05
N GLN A 193 -99.57 -5.30 37.67
CA GLN A 193 -100.10 -4.53 38.79
C GLN A 193 -101.37 -3.77 38.41
N GLU A 194 -101.38 -3.08 37.26
CA GLU A 194 -102.56 -2.36 36.75
C GLU A 194 -103.73 -3.31 36.48
N THR A 195 -103.46 -4.49 35.90
CA THR A 195 -104.48 -5.52 35.65
C THR A 195 -105.07 -6.06 36.96
N PHE A 196 -104.22 -6.35 37.94
CA PHE A 196 -104.67 -6.78 39.28
C PHE A 196 -105.44 -5.66 39.99
N GLU A 197 -105.04 -4.40 39.84
CA GLU A 197 -105.75 -3.26 40.41
C GLU A 197 -107.11 -3.04 39.75
N GLU A 198 -107.23 -3.22 38.44
CA GLU A 198 -108.50 -3.14 37.72
C GLU A 198 -109.44 -4.31 38.10
N ALA A 199 -108.90 -5.53 38.20
CA ALA A 199 -109.64 -6.69 38.69
C ALA A 199 -110.13 -6.45 40.12
N PHE A 200 -109.27 -5.94 41.01
CA PHE A 200 -109.64 -5.58 42.37
C PHE A 200 -110.71 -4.49 42.43
N LYS A 201 -110.64 -3.45 41.58
CA LYS A 201 -111.68 -2.41 41.50
C LYS A 201 -113.02 -3.00 41.05
N LYS A 202 -113.02 -3.92 40.08
CA LYS A 202 -114.22 -4.65 39.65
C LYS A 202 -114.80 -5.49 40.77
N GLU A 203 -113.97 -6.25 41.49
CA GLU A 203 -114.39 -7.03 42.67
C GLU A 203 -114.93 -6.12 43.79
N LEU A 204 -114.35 -4.94 43.99
CA LEU A 204 -114.81 -3.97 44.98
C LEU A 204 -116.17 -3.35 44.60
N GLU A 205 -116.40 -3.07 43.32
CA GLU A 205 -117.70 -2.60 42.80
C GLU A 205 -118.76 -3.72 42.86
N GLU A 206 -118.40 -4.96 42.54
CA GLU A 206 -119.26 -6.13 42.75
C GLU A 206 -119.62 -6.31 44.24
N TYR A 207 -118.65 -6.12 45.14
CA TYR A 207 -118.90 -6.15 46.58
C TYR A 207 -119.84 -5.03 47.04
N LYS A 208 -119.67 -3.79 46.55
CA LYS A 208 -120.58 -2.67 46.87
C LYS A 208 -122.01 -2.93 46.40
N THR A 209 -122.19 -3.63 45.28
CA THR A 209 -123.51 -3.90 44.69
C THR A 209 -124.20 -5.13 45.27
N THR A 210 -123.46 -6.14 45.73
CA THR A 210 -124.02 -7.43 46.20
C THR A 210 -123.80 -7.72 47.68
N GLY A 211 -122.87 -7.04 48.36
CA GLY A 211 -122.60 -7.18 49.79
C GLY A 211 -121.87 -8.46 50.22
N ILE A 212 -121.40 -9.29 49.29
CA ILE A 212 -120.77 -10.59 49.55
C ILE A 212 -119.35 -10.61 48.97
N ILE A 213 -118.35 -10.92 49.80
CA ILE A 213 -116.96 -11.09 49.33
C ILE A 213 -116.83 -12.49 48.74
N PRO A 214 -116.35 -12.65 47.49
CA PRO A 214 -116.01 -13.96 46.95
C PRO A 214 -114.95 -14.61 47.84
N LYS A 215 -115.27 -15.76 48.45
CA LYS A 215 -114.26 -16.59 49.10
C LYS A 215 -113.30 -17.03 48.00
N LEU A 216 -112.04 -16.60 48.10
CA LEU A 216 -110.95 -17.13 47.27
C LEU A 216 -111.08 -18.65 47.23
N GLY A 217 -111.30 -19.18 46.02
CA GLY A 217 -111.25 -20.61 45.79
C GLY A 217 -109.93 -21.12 46.33
N THR A 218 -109.99 -22.23 47.06
CA THR A 218 -108.86 -22.96 47.60
C THR A 218 -107.72 -22.96 46.58
N PHE A 219 -106.70 -22.12 46.79
CA PHE A 219 -105.44 -22.30 46.09
C PHE A 219 -104.99 -23.70 46.49
N GLN A 220 -105.02 -24.64 45.54
CA GLN A 220 -104.17 -25.80 45.67
C GLN A 220 -102.79 -25.24 45.92
N LYS A 221 -102.25 -25.57 47.09
CA LYS A 221 -100.85 -25.35 47.42
C LYS A 221 -100.09 -25.91 46.21
N GLY A 222 -99.50 -25.05 45.39
CA GLY A 222 -98.50 -25.51 44.45
C GLY A 222 -97.47 -26.32 45.24
N PRO A 223 -96.86 -27.36 44.66
CA PRO A 223 -95.92 -28.21 45.39
C PRO A 223 -94.93 -27.32 46.15
N SER A 224 -94.72 -27.63 47.43
CA SER A 224 -93.60 -27.04 48.18
C SER A 224 -92.33 -27.36 47.40
N LEU A 225 -91.32 -26.49 47.43
CA LEU A 225 -90.02 -26.75 46.80
C LEU A 225 -89.34 -28.04 47.32
N GLU A 226 -89.88 -28.66 48.36
CA GLU A 226 -89.49 -29.95 48.91
C GLU A 226 -90.10 -31.16 48.18
N GLU A 227 -91.08 -30.97 47.28
CA GLU A 227 -91.76 -32.05 46.51
C GLU A 227 -91.42 -32.05 45.01
N VAL A 228 -90.48 -31.21 44.57
CA VAL A 228 -89.91 -31.28 43.22
C VAL A 228 -88.76 -32.28 43.24
N ASP A 229 -89.05 -33.54 42.94
CA ASP A 229 -88.00 -34.46 42.48
C ASP A 229 -87.59 -34.00 41.07
N LEU A 230 -86.37 -33.45 40.96
CA LEU A 230 -85.74 -33.22 39.68
C LEU A 230 -85.45 -34.58 39.07
N ASP A 231 -86.28 -35.01 38.12
CA ASP A 231 -86.00 -36.17 37.30
C ASP A 231 -84.59 -36.02 36.71
N VAL A 232 -83.77 -37.07 36.80
CA VAL A 232 -82.36 -37.12 36.38
C VAL A 232 -82.15 -36.70 34.91
N ALA A 233 -83.23 -36.59 34.13
CA ALA A 233 -83.27 -36.09 32.76
C ALA A 233 -82.97 -34.58 32.62
N ASP A 234 -83.26 -33.73 33.62
CA ASP A 234 -83.08 -32.26 33.48
C ASP A 234 -81.62 -31.79 33.69
N SER A 235 -80.71 -32.69 34.08
CA SER A 235 -79.28 -32.36 34.20
C SER A 235 -78.61 -32.09 32.85
N SER A 236 -79.09 -32.69 31.76
CA SER A 236 -78.54 -32.43 30.42
C SER A 236 -78.86 -31.02 29.93
N ASP A 237 -80.07 -30.56 30.22
CA ASP A 237 -80.55 -29.23 29.79
C ASP A 237 -79.86 -28.12 30.60
N LEU A 238 -79.57 -28.39 31.89
CA LEU A 238 -78.75 -27.50 32.72
C LEU A 238 -77.29 -27.45 32.23
N ASP A 239 -76.72 -28.58 31.83
CA ASP A 239 -75.37 -28.66 31.26
C ASP A 239 -75.26 -27.99 29.88
N GLU A 240 -76.34 -27.98 29.10
CA GLU A 240 -76.41 -27.26 27.82
C GLU A 240 -76.56 -25.74 28.05
N PHE A 241 -77.35 -25.33 29.04
CA PHE A 241 -77.47 -23.92 29.42
C PHE A 241 -76.16 -23.33 29.96
N LEU A 242 -75.40 -24.07 30.78
CA LEU A 242 -74.12 -23.61 31.35
C LEU A 242 -72.96 -23.56 30.35
N LYS A 243 -73.13 -24.13 29.14
CA LYS A 243 -72.13 -24.11 28.06
C LYS A 243 -72.37 -23.02 27.00
N SER A 244 -73.46 -22.25 27.11
CA SER A 244 -73.73 -21.06 26.28
C SER A 244 -73.29 -19.76 26.97
#